data_AF-A0A9E9LZ73-F1
#
_entry.id   AF-A0A9E9LZ73-F1
#
_cell.length_a   1.000
_cell.length_b   1.000
_cell.length_c   1.000
_cell.angle_alpha   90.00
_cell.angle_beta   90.00
_cell.angle_gamma   90.00
#
_symmetry.space_group_name_H-M   'P 1'
#
loop_
_entity.id
_entity.type
_entity.pdbx_description
1 polymer ?
#
loop_
_entity_poly.entity_id
_entity_poly.type
_entity_poly.pdbx_seq_one_letter_code
_entity_poly.pdbx_strand_id
1 'polypeptide(L)'
;MKLSDTDRQPDEMAWGIPFYWKSGVNINAEAETVFEKRIFKDDVMLNRIAIPTTGFYEWGNRPRITQEGTLSLQGKWHPAHMVGRDFQTDGKRW
;
A
#
# COMPACT_ATOMS: atom_id res chain seq x y z
N MET A 1 18.03 -18.76 -13.20
CA MET A 1 18.87 -18.65 -11.97
C MET A 1 17.91 -18.71 -10.79
N LYS A 2 17.93 -19.78 -9.97
CA LYS A 2 17.09 -19.85 -8.76
C LYS A 2 17.76 -18.99 -7.70
N LEU A 3 17.16 -17.84 -7.36
CA LEU A 3 17.56 -17.07 -6.20
C LEU A 3 17.36 -17.96 -4.97
N SER A 4 18.40 -18.14 -4.16
CA SER A 4 18.26 -18.81 -2.87
C SER A 4 17.41 -17.92 -1.96
N ASP A 5 16.56 -18.51 -1.12
CA ASP A 5 15.66 -17.74 -0.24
C ASP A 5 16.39 -16.81 0.75
N THR A 6 17.71 -16.94 0.86
CA THR A 6 18.61 -16.22 1.77
C THR A 6 18.90 -14.75 1.38
N ASP A 7 18.60 -14.32 0.15
CA ASP A 7 18.94 -12.95 -0.32
C ASP A 7 17.80 -11.92 -0.15
N ARG A 8 16.66 -12.30 0.45
CA ARG A 8 15.56 -11.35 0.70
C ARG A 8 15.78 -10.62 2.02
N GLN A 9 16.27 -9.39 1.93
CA GLN A 9 16.43 -8.50 3.09
C GLN A 9 15.24 -7.53 3.18
N PRO A 10 14.73 -7.23 4.39
CA PRO A 10 13.78 -6.15 4.59
C PRO A 10 14.47 -4.81 4.30
N ASP A 11 13.73 -3.89 3.70
CA ASP A 11 14.17 -2.52 3.49
C ASP A 11 13.02 -1.55 3.83
N GLU A 12 13.37 -0.33 4.21
CA GLU A 12 12.40 0.74 4.44
C GLU A 12 11.99 1.35 3.11
N MET A 13 10.67 1.45 2.88
CA MET A 13 10.11 1.94 1.63
C MET A 13 9.06 3.02 1.86
N ALA A 14 8.95 3.95 0.91
CA ALA A 14 7.87 4.92 0.92
C ALA A 14 6.52 4.23 0.63
N TRP A 15 5.49 4.51 1.44
CA TRP A 15 4.16 3.98 1.22
C TRP A 15 3.37 4.85 0.23
N GLY A 16 3.45 4.49 -1.05
CA GLY A 16 2.61 5.03 -2.12
C GLY A 16 3.38 5.77 -3.21
N ILE A 17 2.69 6.04 -4.32
CA ILE A 17 3.24 6.66 -5.53
C ILE A 17 2.73 8.09 -5.61
N PRO A 18 3.58 9.11 -5.73
CA PRO A 18 3.10 10.48 -5.92
C PRO A 18 2.32 10.62 -7.23
N PHE A 19 1.23 11.40 -7.20
CA PHE A 19 0.56 11.79 -8.43
C PHE A 19 1.39 12.85 -9.16
N TYR A 20 1.63 12.69 -10.46
CA TYR A 20 2.37 13.69 -11.24
C TYR A 20 1.58 14.99 -11.50
N TRP A 21 0.25 14.96 -11.34
CA TRP A 21 -0.66 16.04 -11.74
C TRP A 21 -1.37 16.75 -10.59
N LYS A 22 -1.18 16.28 -9.35
CA LYS A 22 -1.85 16.84 -8.17
C LYS A 22 -1.08 16.46 -6.90
N SER A 23 -1.39 17.15 -5.81
CA SER A 23 -0.93 16.75 -4.48
C SER A 23 -1.53 15.40 -4.07
N GLY A 24 -0.75 14.62 -3.30
CA GLY A 24 -1.13 13.33 -2.74
C GLY A 24 -0.41 12.14 -3.36
N VAL A 25 -0.71 10.96 -2.82
CA VAL A 25 -0.11 9.69 -3.21
C VAL A 25 -1.19 8.64 -3.49
N ASN A 26 -0.87 7.69 -4.35
CA ASN A 26 -1.63 6.47 -4.55
C ASN A 26 -1.01 5.34 -3.71
N ILE A 27 -1.70 4.91 -2.66
CA ILE A 27 -1.22 3.90 -1.70
C ILE A 27 -1.75 2.48 -1.97
N ASN A 28 -2.78 2.34 -2.82
CA ASN A 28 -3.49 1.08 -3.04
C ASN A 28 -3.63 0.77 -4.54
N ALA A 29 -3.51 -0.49 -4.90
CA ALA A 29 -3.78 -0.96 -6.26
C ALA A 29 -4.89 -2.01 -6.22
N GLU A 30 -5.89 -1.86 -7.08
CA GLU A 30 -6.95 -2.85 -7.28
C GLU A 30 -6.37 -4.08 -7.98
N ALA A 31 -6.44 -5.24 -7.33
CA ALA A 31 -5.92 -6.50 -7.89
C ALA A 31 -6.53 -6.84 -9.26
N GLU A 32 -7.78 -6.45 -9.50
CA GLU A 32 -8.51 -6.71 -10.75
C GLU A 32 -7.95 -5.92 -11.94
N THR A 33 -7.45 -4.69 -11.73
CA THR A 33 -7.06 -3.77 -12.81
C THR A 33 -5.56 -3.43 -12.83
N VAL A 34 -4.79 -3.99 -11.90
CA VAL A 34 -3.35 -3.69 -11.72
C VAL A 34 -2.50 -4.01 -12.96
N PHE A 35 -2.91 -4.98 -13.78
CA PHE A 35 -2.20 -5.37 -15.01
C PHE A 35 -2.51 -4.46 -16.21
N GLU A 36 -3.57 -3.65 -16.13
CA GLU A 36 -4.03 -2.80 -17.22
C GLU A 36 -3.58 -1.35 -17.03
N LYS A 37 -3.58 -0.89 -15.76
CA LYS A 37 -3.20 0.48 -15.41
C LYS A 37 -1.71 0.69 -15.68
N ARG A 38 -1.38 1.65 -16.56
CA ARG A 38 -0.01 1.99 -16.96
C ARG A 38 0.94 2.25 -15.78
N ILE A 39 0.44 2.87 -14.70
CA ILE A 39 1.27 3.16 -13.51
C ILE A 39 1.67 1.89 -12.78
N PHE A 40 0.95 0.79 -13.03
CA PHE A 40 1.07 -0.44 -12.29
C PHE A 40 1.63 -1.63 -13.09
N LYS A 41 1.35 -1.72 -14.38
CA LYS A 41 1.56 -2.94 -15.16
C LYS A 41 2.97 -3.54 -15.09
N ASP A 42 4.01 -2.73 -15.10
CA ASP A 42 5.38 -3.25 -15.15
C ASP A 42 5.86 -3.71 -13.76
N ASP A 43 5.75 -2.89 -12.72
CA ASP A 43 6.29 -3.30 -11.40
C ASP A 43 5.44 -4.38 -10.71
N VAL A 44 4.16 -4.58 -11.06
CA VAL A 44 3.41 -5.74 -10.53
C VAL A 44 3.99 -7.06 -11.05
N MET A 45 4.66 -7.05 -12.20
CA MET A 45 5.33 -8.22 -12.76
C MET A 45 6.75 -8.38 -12.23
N LEU A 46 7.47 -7.26 -12.05
CA LEU A 46 8.92 -7.27 -11.84
C LEU A 46 9.35 -7.00 -10.39
N ASN A 47 8.64 -6.14 -9.65
CA ASN A 47 9.09 -5.62 -8.36
C ASN A 47 8.08 -5.88 -7.23
N ARG A 48 7.55 -7.11 -7.15
CA ARG A 48 6.64 -7.50 -6.06
C ARG A 48 7.39 -7.64 -4.75
N ILE A 49 6.79 -7.09 -3.69
CA ILE A 49 7.29 -7.22 -2.31
C ILE A 49 6.20 -7.81 -1.41
N ALA A 50 6.61 -8.50 -0.36
CA ALA A 50 5.72 -8.82 0.75
C ALA A 50 5.81 -7.68 1.78
N ILE A 51 4.66 -7.22 2.27
CA ILE A 51 4.60 -6.23 3.35
C ILE A 51 4.38 -7.00 4.65
N PRO A 52 5.40 -7.10 5.53
CA PRO A 52 5.23 -7.75 6.82
C PRO A 52 4.33 -6.89 7.71
N THR A 53 3.17 -7.42 8.06
CA THR A 53 2.25 -6.78 9.00
C THR A 53 1.48 -7.83 9.77
N THR A 54 1.00 -7.46 10.95
CA THR A 54 0.03 -8.25 11.71
C THR A 54 -1.40 -8.08 11.18
N GLY A 55 -1.65 -7.05 10.36
CA GLY A 55 -2.98 -6.69 9.85
C GLY A 55 -3.10 -5.24 9.41
N PHE A 56 -4.34 -4.77 9.26
CA PHE A 56 -4.67 -3.38 8.88
C PHE A 56 -5.95 -2.90 9.56
N TYR A 57 -6.17 -1.59 9.53
CA TYR A 57 -7.36 -0.94 10.07
C TYR A 57 -8.32 -0.53 8.96
N GLU A 58 -9.62 -0.72 9.22
CA GLU A 58 -10.70 -0.10 8.43
C GLU A 58 -11.56 0.76 9.34
N TRP A 59 -11.97 1.93 8.85
CA TRP A 59 -12.93 2.79 9.55
C TRP A 59 -14.34 2.54 9.03
N GLY A 60 -15.29 2.41 9.96
CA GLY A 60 -16.69 2.33 9.59
C GLY A 60 -17.19 3.63 8.96
N ASN A 61 -18.05 3.52 7.95
CA ASN A 61 -18.62 4.66 7.21
C ASN A 61 -19.65 5.48 7.99
N ARG A 62 -19.96 5.09 9.24
CA ARG A 62 -20.98 5.75 10.06
C ARG A 62 -20.32 6.43 11.25
N PRO A 63 -20.26 7.77 11.28
CA PRO A 63 -19.82 8.47 12.46
C PRO A 63 -20.82 8.23 13.60
N ARG A 64 -20.28 7.97 14.79
CA ARG A 64 -21.02 7.89 16.04
C ARG A 64 -20.83 9.18 16.81
N ILE A 65 -21.93 9.85 17.11
CA ILE A 65 -21.93 10.96 18.05
C ILE A 65 -21.81 10.37 19.45
N THR A 66 -20.76 10.78 20.16
CA THR A 66 -20.53 10.44 21.57
C THR A 66 -21.47 11.25 22.47
N GLN A 67 -21.59 10.88 23.75
CA GLN A 67 -22.41 11.62 24.73
C GLN A 67 -21.94 13.07 24.94
N GLU A 68 -20.68 13.36 24.60
CA GLU A 68 -20.06 14.69 24.68
C GLU A 68 -20.20 15.50 23.37
N GLY A 69 -20.89 14.97 22.36
CA GLY A 69 -21.10 15.63 21.07
C GLY A 69 -19.95 15.47 20.06
N THR A 70 -18.89 14.72 20.40
CA THR A 70 -17.78 14.41 19.47
C THR A 70 -18.19 13.35 18.45
N LEU A 71 -17.78 13.50 17.19
CA LEU A 71 -17.90 12.48 16.15
C LEU A 71 -16.73 11.48 16.26
N SER A 72 -17.04 10.19 16.39
CA SER A 72 -16.06 9.10 16.38
C SER A 72 -16.33 8.15 15.22
N LEU A 73 -15.27 7.72 14.52
CA LEU A 73 -15.34 6.60 13.58
C LEU A 73 -14.88 5.35 14.32
N GLN A 74 -15.68 4.28 14.27
CA GLN A 74 -15.23 2.99 14.81
C GLN A 74 -14.22 2.38 13.85
N GLY A 75 -12.96 2.31 14.28
CA GLY A 75 -11.93 1.51 13.62
C GLY A 75 -12.07 0.04 13.99
N LYS A 76 -11.90 -0.85 13.01
CA LYS A 76 -11.84 -2.29 13.20
C LYS A 76 -10.49 -2.80 12.72
N TRP A 77 -9.85 -3.68 13.51
CA TRP A 77 -8.62 -4.36 13.14
C TRP A 77 -8.91 -5.63 12.34
N HIS A 78 -8.15 -5.85 11.27
CA HIS A 78 -8.25 -7.01 10.38
C HIS A 78 -6.87 -7.67 10.24
N PRO A 79 -6.67 -8.92 10.70
CA PRO A 79 -5.40 -9.62 10.51
C PRO A 79 -5.20 -9.96 9.03
N ALA A 80 -4.01 -9.70 8.49
CA ALA A 80 -3.70 -9.93 7.09
C ALA A 80 -2.19 -10.00 6.84
N HIS A 81 -1.80 -10.72 5.78
CA HIS A 81 -0.52 -10.49 5.11
C HIS A 81 -0.80 -9.62 3.89
N MET A 82 0.02 -8.59 3.69
CA MET A 82 -0.17 -7.64 2.60
C MET A 82 0.89 -7.85 1.52
N VAL A 83 0.50 -7.57 0.28
CA VAL A 83 1.40 -7.56 -0.87
C VAL A 83 1.56 -6.13 -1.34
N GLY A 84 2.79 -5.79 -1.70
CA GLY A 84 3.14 -4.49 -2.22
C GLY A 84 3.94 -4.61 -3.49
N ARG A 85 4.44 -3.47 -3.91
CA ARG A 85 5.39 -3.33 -5.02
C ARG A 85 6.41 -2.28 -4.66
N ASP A 86 7.65 -2.52 -5.04
CA ASP A 86 8.67 -1.49 -5.03
C ASP A 86 8.57 -0.66 -6.30
N PHE A 87 8.57 0.66 -6.12
CA PHE A 87 8.72 1.60 -7.22
C PHE A 87 10.14 2.13 -7.16
N GLN A 88 11.03 1.52 -7.94
CA GLN A 88 12.35 2.08 -8.15
C GLN A 88 12.19 3.38 -8.92
N THR A 89 12.30 4.51 -8.22
CA THR A 89 12.62 5.77 -8.88
C THR A 89 14.11 5.68 -9.19
N ASP A 90 14.50 5.73 -10.46
CA ASP A 90 15.90 5.71 -10.93
C ASP A 90 16.72 6.90 -10.36
N GLY A 91 16.96 6.93 -9.04
CA GLY A 91 17.58 8.04 -8.32
C GLY A 91 16.82 9.37 -8.36
N LYS A 92 15.66 9.44 -9.03
CA LYS A 92 14.83 10.65 -9.07
C LYS A 92 14.03 10.73 -7.78
N ARG A 93 14.63 11.38 -6.78
CA ARG A 93 13.88 12.06 -5.73
C ARG A 93 12.94 13.05 -6.41
N TRP A 94 11.65 12.87 -6.19
CA TRP A 94 10.65 13.91 -6.43
C TRP A 94 10.83 15.01 -5.38
#